data_AF-A0A1F6Q0N8-F1
#
_entry.id   AF-A0A1F6Q0N8-F1
#
_cell.length_a   1.000
_cell.length_b   1.000
_cell.length_c   1.000
_cell.angle_alpha   90.00
_cell.angle_beta   90.00
_cell.angle_gamma   90.00
#
_symmetry.space_group_name_H-M   'P 1'
#
loop_
_entity.id
_entity.type
_entity.pdbx_description
1 polymer ?
#
loop_
_entity_poly.entity_id
_entity_poly.type
_entity_poly.pdbx_seq_one_letter_code
_entity_poly.pdbx_strand_id
1 'polypeptide(L)'
;MTEITAAQYHLAKKTSIDMYIRLASGLLGILLNIVLIPEFGLLGIGIATIVSNLLYLLLSFVIKIKDLVWEIPYKSIAKCGSILLLCLGLSFLLRNFCNPLNGLYFVLHIVVIISVYVLLTMKSNFLKENY
;
A
#
# COMPACT_ATOMS: atom_id res chain seq x y z
N MET A 1 -3.29 -2.71 9.14
CA MET A 1 -1.83 -2.96 8.99
C MET A 1 -1.08 -2.75 10.30
N THR A 2 -1.46 -1.76 11.10
CA THR A 2 -1.00 -1.53 12.48
C THR A 2 -1.24 -2.71 13.42
N GLU A 3 -2.40 -3.36 13.36
CA GLU A 3 -2.75 -4.49 14.25
C GLU A 3 -1.87 -5.74 14.07
N ILE A 4 -1.56 -6.09 12.82
CA ILE A 4 -0.74 -7.27 12.51
C ILE A 4 0.71 -7.06 12.98
N THR A 5 1.25 -5.85 12.83
CA THR A 5 2.59 -5.52 13.32
C THR A 5 2.66 -5.49 14.86
N ALA A 6 1.67 -4.90 15.54
CA ALA A 6 1.67 -4.79 16.99
C ALA A 6 1.64 -6.16 17.70
N ALA A 7 0.89 -7.12 17.14
CA ALA A 7 0.81 -8.48 17.67
C ALA A 7 2.16 -9.23 17.55
N GLN A 8 2.91 -9.06 16.47
CA GLN A 8 4.21 -9.70 16.28
C GLN A 8 5.29 -9.18 17.26
N TYR A 9 5.26 -7.89 17.60
CA TYR A 9 6.25 -7.31 18.53
C TYR A 9 5.99 -7.63 19.99
N HIS A 10 4.73 -7.78 20.40
CA HIS A 10 4.37 -8.22 21.75
C HIS A 10 4.91 -9.63 22.08
N LEU A 11 4.97 -10.51 21.07
CA LEU A 11 5.49 -11.88 21.21
C LEU A 11 7.03 -11.97 21.26
N ALA A 12 7.76 -10.97 20.76
CA ALA A 12 9.22 -11.05 20.57
C ALA A 12 10.08 -10.38 21.66
N LYS A 13 9.48 -9.81 22.72
CA LYS A 13 10.20 -9.16 23.84
C LYS A 13 11.26 -8.13 23.38
N LYS A 14 10.97 -7.39 22.30
CA LYS A 14 11.83 -6.35 21.67
C LYS A 14 11.05 -5.12 21.19
N THR A 15 9.96 -4.80 21.90
CA THR A 15 9.03 -3.68 21.66
C THR A 15 9.69 -2.29 21.64
N SER A 16 10.85 -2.12 22.30
CA SER A 16 11.53 -0.82 22.35
C SER A 16 11.96 -0.33 20.96
N ILE A 17 12.40 -1.21 20.07
CA ILE A 17 12.91 -0.81 18.74
C ILE A 17 11.77 -0.35 17.83
N ASP A 18 10.63 -1.05 17.84
CA ASP A 18 9.44 -0.63 17.08
C ASP A 18 8.89 0.72 17.56
N MET A 19 8.89 0.94 18.87
CA MET A 19 8.47 2.21 19.47
C MET A 19 9.35 3.37 19.01
N TYR A 20 10.68 3.22 18.97
CA TYR A 20 11.58 4.27 18.48
C TYR A 20 11.37 4.56 16.98
N ILE A 21 11.15 3.53 16.17
CA ILE A 21 10.90 3.70 14.73
C ILE A 21 9.58 4.44 14.49
N ARG A 22 8.51 4.08 15.20
CA ARG A 22 7.22 4.77 15.14
C ARG A 22 7.31 6.21 15.61
N LEU A 23 8.05 6.47 16.69
CA LEU A 23 8.28 7.82 17.20
C LEU A 23 9.04 8.68 16.18
N ALA A 24 10.13 8.14 15.60
CA ALA A 24 10.92 8.86 14.60
C ALA A 24 10.10 9.16 13.33
N SER A 25 9.32 8.19 12.83
CA SER A 25 8.45 8.42 11.68
C SER A 25 7.33 9.40 11.99
N GLY A 26 6.73 9.33 13.19
CA GLY A 26 5.67 10.24 13.61
C GLY A 26 6.16 11.68 13.73
N LEU A 27 7.33 11.90 14.33
CA LEU A 27 7.99 13.20 14.40
C LEU A 27 8.30 13.77 13.02
N LEU A 28 8.82 12.93 12.11
CA LEU A 28 9.05 13.33 10.72
C LEU A 28 7.73 13.66 10.00
N GLY A 29 6.67 12.90 10.21
CA GLY A 29 5.34 13.20 9.66
C GLY A 29 4.77 14.52 10.15
N ILE A 30 4.99 14.90 11.41
CA ILE A 30 4.60 16.20 11.96
C ILE A 30 5.42 17.32 11.31
N LEU A 31 6.74 17.15 11.22
CA LEU A 31 7.62 18.12 10.56
C LEU A 31 7.25 18.33 9.09
N LEU A 32 7.03 17.24 8.34
CA LEU A 32 6.60 17.33 6.95
C LEU A 32 5.24 18.00 6.82
N ASN A 33 4.29 17.74 7.71
CA ASN A 33 3.01 18.45 7.70
C ASN A 33 3.22 19.95 7.92
N ILE A 34 4.03 20.36 8.91
CA ILE A 34 4.29 21.79 9.19
C ILE A 34 4.93 22.50 7.98
N VAL A 35 5.80 21.81 7.23
CA VAL A 35 6.48 22.39 6.05
C VAL A 35 5.60 22.35 4.79
N LEU A 36 4.92 21.23 4.52
CA LEU A 36 4.17 21.04 3.26
C LEU A 36 2.75 21.63 3.28
N ILE A 37 2.11 21.72 4.44
CA ILE A 37 0.76 22.33 4.56
C ILE A 37 0.75 23.79 4.08
N PRO A 38 1.69 24.68 4.47
CA PRO A 38 1.63 26.07 4.03
C PRO A 38 1.90 26.23 2.52
N GLU A 39 2.69 25.35 1.89
CA GLU A 39 2.98 25.44 0.45
C GLU A 39 1.92 24.76 -0.44
N PHE A 40 1.34 23.64 -0.01
CA PHE A 40 0.48 22.81 -0.84
C PHE A 40 -0.96 22.65 -0.30
N GLY A 41 -1.30 23.29 0.82
CA GLY A 41 -2.63 23.26 1.43
C GLY A 41 -3.12 21.83 1.70
N LEU A 42 -4.32 21.50 1.21
CA LEU A 42 -4.94 20.18 1.37
C LEU A 42 -4.12 19.06 0.71
N LEU A 43 -3.49 19.33 -0.43
CA LEU A 43 -2.63 18.35 -1.12
C LEU A 43 -1.36 18.07 -0.31
N GLY A 44 -0.84 19.09 0.38
CA GLY A 44 0.31 18.98 1.27
C GLY A 44 0.10 17.98 2.40
N ILE A 45 -1.09 17.97 3.00
CA ILE A 45 -1.48 17.02 4.05
C ILE A 45 -1.42 15.57 3.53
N GLY A 46 -1.97 15.34 2.32
CA GLY A 46 -1.98 14.03 1.69
C GLY A 46 -0.56 13.54 1.39
N ILE A 47 0.28 14.41 0.81
CA ILE A 47 1.67 14.09 0.46
C ILE A 47 2.48 13.81 1.73
N ALA A 48 2.38 14.67 2.76
CA ALA A 48 3.09 14.47 4.02
C ALA A 48 2.72 13.14 4.69
N THR A 49 1.45 12.74 4.65
CA THR A 49 0.97 11.47 5.20
C THR A 49 1.54 10.27 4.43
N ILE A 50 1.51 10.31 3.09
CA ILE A 50 2.07 9.25 2.25
C ILE A 50 3.57 9.12 2.48
N VAL A 51 4.29 10.24 2.51
CA VAL A 51 5.75 10.27 2.69
C VAL A 51 6.14 9.77 4.08
N SER A 52 5.45 10.20 5.14
CA SER A 52 5.70 9.74 6.50
C SER A 52 5.52 8.22 6.64
N ASN A 53 4.46 7.67 6.04
CA ASN A 53 4.18 6.24 6.07
C ASN A 53 5.17 5.43 5.22
N LEU A 54 5.59 5.97 4.07
CA LEU A 54 6.62 5.36 3.24
C LEU A 54 7.96 5.35 3.97
N LEU A 55 8.30 6.43 4.68
CA LEU A 55 9.51 6.52 5.48
C LEU A 55 9.51 5.49 6.62
N TYR A 56 8.38 5.35 7.32
CA TYR A 56 8.21 4.30 8.34
C TYR A 56 8.45 2.89 7.76
N LEU A 57 7.90 2.61 6.57
CA LEU A 57 8.07 1.33 5.89
C LEU A 57 9.54 1.10 5.49
N LEU A 58 10.22 2.13 4.99
CA LEU A 58 11.64 2.06 4.66
C LEU A 58 12.52 1.85 5.90
N LEU A 59 12.29 2.59 6.99
CA LEU A 59 13.04 2.43 8.23
C LEU A 59 12.82 1.04 8.83
N SER A 60 11.59 0.53 8.78
CA SER A 60 11.26 -0.84 9.22
C SER A 60 11.98 -1.91 8.38
N PHE A 61 12.15 -1.67 7.07
CA PHE A 61 12.85 -2.58 6.18
C PHE A 61 14.39 -2.53 6.35
N VAL A 62 14.95 -1.34 6.58
CA VAL A 62 16.40 -1.11 6.77
C VAL A 62 16.85 -1.59 8.15
N ILE A 63 16.06 -1.31 9.19
CA ILE A 63 16.32 -1.79 10.55
C ILE A 63 15.79 -3.23 10.64
N LYS A 64 16.49 -4.15 9.97
CA LYS A 64 16.22 -5.59 10.09
C LYS A 64 16.33 -5.99 11.56
N ILE A 65 15.20 -6.33 12.16
CA ILE A 65 15.18 -7.13 13.38
C ILE A 65 15.98 -8.39 13.06
N LYS A 66 17.13 -8.53 13.70
CA LYS A 66 18.10 -9.62 13.50
C LYS A 66 17.51 -11.04 13.69
N ASP A 67 16.28 -11.12 14.19
CA ASP A 67 15.56 -12.35 14.55
C ASP A 67 14.26 -12.57 13.73
N LEU A 68 13.89 -11.67 12.81
CA LEU A 68 12.80 -11.91 11.85
C LEU A 68 13.41 -12.07 10.46
N VAL A 69 13.62 -13.33 10.05
CA VAL A 69 13.89 -13.67 8.66
C VAL A 69 12.63 -13.34 7.88
N TRP A 70 12.53 -12.09 7.41
CA TRP A 70 11.43 -11.65 6.57
C TRP A 70 11.64 -12.27 5.19
N GLU A 71 11.07 -13.47 5.00
CA GLU A 71 10.97 -14.08 3.68
C GLU A 71 10.00 -13.25 2.85
N ILE A 72 10.54 -12.29 2.11
CA ILE A 72 9.74 -11.50 1.17
C ILE A 72 9.14 -12.47 0.16
N PRO A 73 7.80 -12.60 0.08
CA PRO A 73 7.18 -13.52 -0.84
C PRO A 73 7.23 -12.93 -2.26
N TYR A 74 8.40 -12.99 -2.90
CA TYR A 74 8.66 -12.43 -4.23
C TYR A 74 7.63 -12.91 -5.26
N LYS A 75 7.18 -14.16 -5.14
CA LYS A 75 6.12 -14.73 -5.99
C LYS A 75 4.76 -14.02 -5.80
N SER A 76 4.41 -13.62 -4.59
CA SER A 76 3.17 -12.88 -4.32
C SER A 76 3.26 -11.45 -4.82
N ILE A 77 4.41 -10.79 -4.62
CA ILE A 77 4.63 -9.41 -5.10
C ILE A 77 4.57 -9.35 -6.63
N ALA A 78 5.21 -10.29 -7.33
CA ALA A 78 5.16 -10.37 -8.78
C ALA A 78 3.73 -10.60 -9.30
N LYS A 79 2.95 -11.46 -8.63
CA LYS A 79 1.53 -11.67 -8.96
C LYS A 79 0.72 -10.38 -8.78
N CYS A 80 0.85 -9.70 -7.64
CA CYS A 80 0.17 -8.42 -7.40
C CYS A 80 0.55 -7.36 -8.45
N GLY A 81 1.83 -7.27 -8.80
CA GLY A 81 2.31 -6.35 -9.83
C GLY A 81 1.71 -6.64 -11.22
N SER A 82 1.61 -7.92 -11.60
CA SER A 82 1.01 -8.33 -12.87
C SER A 82 -0.49 -8.01 -12.96
N ILE A 83 -1.24 -8.20 -11.86
CA ILE A 83 -2.67 -7.88 -11.79
C ILE A 83 -2.86 -6.35 -11.85
N LEU A 84 -2.02 -5.58 -11.16
CA LEU A 84 -2.03 -4.11 -11.23
C LEU A 84 -1.80 -3.60 -12.65
N LEU A 85 -0.81 -4.13 -13.35
CA LEU A 85 -0.53 -3.79 -14.76
C LEU A 85 -1.72 -4.10 -15.66
N LEU A 86 -2.39 -5.25 -15.47
CA LEU A 86 -3.61 -5.61 -16.21
C LEU A 86 -4.76 -4.64 -15.94
N CYS A 87 -5.02 -4.30 -14.67
CA CYS A 87 -6.07 -3.33 -14.31
C CYS A 87 -5.76 -1.92 -14.86
N LEU A 88 -4.50 -1.49 -14.84
CA LEU A 88 -4.06 -0.21 -15.42
C LEU A 88 -4.24 -0.19 -16.94
N GLY A 89 -3.85 -1.27 -17.64
CA GLY A 89 -4.05 -1.41 -19.07
C GLY A 89 -5.54 -1.37 -19.45
N LEU A 90 -6.38 -2.09 -18.69
CA LEU A 90 -7.83 -2.08 -18.89
C LEU A 90 -8.43 -0.68 -18.67
N SER A 91 -7.97 0.03 -17.63
CA SER A 91 -8.39 1.41 -17.35
C SER A 91 -8.03 2.37 -18.48
N PHE A 92 -6.84 2.22 -19.05
CA PHE A 92 -6.38 3.05 -20.16
C PHE A 92 -7.20 2.80 -21.43
N LEU A 93 -7.53 1.53 -21.72
CA LEU A 93 -8.40 1.17 -22.85
C LEU A 93 -9.82 1.70 -22.66
N LEU A 94 -10.43 1.52 -21.49
CA LEU A 94 -11.78 2.01 -21.17
C LEU A 94 -11.87 3.53 -21.26
N ARG A 95 -10.81 4.26 -20.89
CA ARG A 95 -10.74 5.72 -21.01
C ARG A 95 -10.85 6.21 -22.45
N ASN A 96 -10.40 5.42 -23.44
CA ASN A 96 -10.45 5.82 -24.84
C ASN A 96 -11.88 5.77 -25.43
N PHE A 97 -12.77 4.98 -24.82
CA PHE A 97 -14.15 4.81 -25.29
C PHE A 97 -15.18 5.67 -24.53
N CYS A 98 -14.83 6.21 -23.36
CA CYS A 98 -15.80 6.85 -22.47
C CYS A 98 -15.30 8.19 -21.92
N ASN A 99 -16.18 9.19 -21.90
CA ASN A 99 -15.90 10.50 -21.34
C ASN A 99 -15.74 10.42 -19.82
N PRO A 100 -14.55 10.72 -19.25
CA PRO A 100 -14.28 10.53 -17.82
C PRO A 100 -15.01 11.52 -16.90
N LEU A 101 -15.64 12.56 -17.46
CA LEU A 101 -16.31 13.63 -16.72
C LEU A 101 -17.75 13.27 -16.30
N ASN A 102 -18.29 12.16 -16.77
CA ASN A 102 -19.66 11.79 -16.50
C ASN A 102 -19.73 10.83 -15.28
N GLY A 103 -20.40 11.25 -14.20
CA GLY A 103 -20.34 10.56 -12.89
C GLY A 103 -20.79 9.10 -12.91
N LEU A 104 -21.74 8.75 -13.78
CA LEU A 104 -22.22 7.37 -13.95
C LEU A 104 -21.15 6.47 -14.57
N TYR A 105 -20.32 7.00 -15.47
CA TYR A 105 -19.20 6.26 -16.07
C TYR A 105 -18.08 6.00 -15.07
N PHE A 106 -17.82 6.95 -14.16
CA PHE A 106 -16.85 6.75 -13.08
C PHE A 106 -17.23 5.55 -12.20
N VAL A 107 -18.50 5.46 -11.83
CA VAL A 107 -19.02 4.33 -11.02
C VAL A 107 -18.92 3.02 -11.81
N LEU A 108 -19.37 2.99 -13.07
CA LEU A 108 -19.27 1.78 -13.91
C LEU A 108 -17.81 1.32 -14.11
N HIS A 109 -16.90 2.26 -14.33
CA HIS A 109 -15.48 1.98 -14.50
C HIS A 109 -14.87 1.32 -13.26
N ILE A 110 -15.18 1.83 -12.06
CA ILE A 110 -14.74 1.23 -10.80
C ILE A 110 -15.31 -0.18 -10.63
N VAL A 111 -16.60 -0.38 -10.90
CA VAL A 111 -17.24 -1.70 -10.78
C VAL A 111 -16.62 -2.73 -11.73
N VAL A 112 -16.31 -2.34 -12.96
CA VAL A 112 -15.64 -3.22 -13.95
C VAL A 112 -14.23 -3.59 -13.47
N ILE A 113 -13.44 -2.64 -12.98
CA ILE A 113 -12.08 -2.93 -12.47
C ILE A 113 -12.13 -3.86 -11.26
N ILE A 114 -13.03 -3.61 -10.31
CA ILE A 114 -13.17 -4.43 -9.10
C ILE A 114 -13.60 -5.85 -9.48
N SER A 115 -14.58 -6.01 -10.37
CA SER A 115 -15.03 -7.34 -10.79
C SER A 115 -13.92 -8.13 -11.49
N VAL A 116 -13.15 -7.51 -12.40
CA VAL A 116 -12.00 -8.12 -13.04
C VAL A 116 -10.91 -8.50 -12.03
N TYR A 117 -10.61 -7.62 -11.07
CA TYR A 117 -9.64 -7.90 -10.01
C TYR A 117 -10.04 -9.11 -9.16
N VAL A 118 -11.31 -9.19 -8.76
CA VAL A 118 -11.83 -10.31 -7.95
C VAL A 118 -11.76 -11.61 -8.75
N LEU A 119 -12.16 -11.62 -10.02
CA LEU A 119 -12.08 -12.81 -10.87
C LEU A 119 -10.64 -13.31 -11.05
N LEU A 120 -9.70 -12.40 -11.31
CA LEU A 120 -8.28 -12.75 -11.43
C LEU A 120 -7.71 -13.29 -10.12
N THR A 121 -8.13 -12.74 -8.99
CA THR A 121 -7.67 -13.18 -7.66
C THR A 121 -8.25 -14.56 -7.30
N MET A 122 -9.54 -14.81 -7.56
CA MET A 122 -10.16 -16.12 -7.35
C MET A 122 -9.51 -17.19 -8.22
N LYS A 123 -9.27 -16.90 -9.50
CA LYS A 123 -8.58 -17.81 -10.41
C LYS A 123 -7.13 -18.09 -9.97
N SER A 124 -6.42 -17.08 -9.49
CA SER A 124 -5.06 -17.22 -8.97
C SER A 124 -5.00 -18.05 -7.67
N ASN A 125 -6.01 -17.95 -6.80
CA ASN A 125 -6.10 -18.74 -5.57
C ASN A 125 -6.48 -20.20 -5.86
N PHE A 126 -7.36 -20.45 -6.82
CA PHE A 126 -7.74 -21.80 -7.26
C PHE A 126 -6.55 -22.60 -7.84
N LEU A 127 -5.60 -21.92 -8.49
CA LEU A 127 -4.36 -22.54 -8.97
C LEU A 127 -3.34 -22.87 -7.87
N LYS A 128 -3.57 -22.43 -6.63
CA LYS A 128 -2.66 -22.65 -5.49
C LYS A 128 -3.05 -23.85 -4.63
N GLU A 129 -4.27 -24.35 -4.79
CA GLU A 129 -4.83 -25.49 -4.02
C GLU A 129 -4.45 -26.88 -4.59
N ASN A 130 -3.73 -26.93 -5.72
CA ASN A 130 -3.39 -28.16 -6.45
C ASN A 130 -1.90 -28.59 -6.35
N TYR A 131 -1.16 -28.13 -5.35
CA TYR A 131 0.19 -28.64 -5.04
C TYR A 131 0.41 -28.80 -3.54
#